data_AF-A0A8S2FJE4-F1
#
_entry.id   AF-A0A8S2FJE4-F1
#
_cell.length_a   1.000
_cell.length_b   1.000
_cell.length_c   1.000
_cell.angle_alpha   90.00
_cell.angle_beta   90.00
_cell.angle_gamma   90.00
#
_symmetry.space_group_name_H-M   'P 1'
#
loop_
_entity.id
_entity.type
_entity.pdbx_description
1 polymer ?
#
loop_
_entity_poly.entity_id
_entity_poly.type
_entity_poly.pdbx_seq_one_letter_code
_entity_poly.pdbx_strand_id
1 'polypeptide(L)'
;MYSQLIKDILIGMEHTDEAKREMIQFCRQQYEENDGELRCINEFERDYRPSKAIWWYTRESFLYRILNKALRIQDIDVLYKLRFFIADLHKQLHAGVSMGSVSRYTQHCSHKLEPFSNE
;
A
#
# COMPACT_ATOMS: atom_id res chain seq x y z
N MET A 1 3.30 -8.27 -20.33
CA MET A 1 4.64 -7.75 -20.68
C MET A 1 4.90 -6.37 -20.08
N TYR A 2 4.00 -5.38 -20.22
CA TYR A 2 4.18 -4.05 -19.63
C TYR A 2 4.25 -4.02 -18.09
N SER A 3 3.51 -4.90 -17.42
CA SER A 3 3.46 -4.98 -15.95
C SER A 3 4.77 -5.43 -15.29
N GLN A 4 5.58 -6.27 -15.95
CA GLN A 4 6.88 -6.70 -15.42
C GLN A 4 7.89 -5.56 -15.49
N LEU A 5 7.94 -4.84 -16.62
CA LEU A 5 8.84 -3.71 -16.80
C LEU A 5 8.52 -2.58 -15.80
N ILE A 6 7.25 -2.21 -15.64
CA ILE A 6 6.82 -1.19 -14.67
C ILE A 6 7.20 -1.62 -13.24
N LYS A 7 6.98 -2.90 -12.91
CA LYS A 7 7.34 -3.44 -11.61
C LYS A 7 8.85 -3.33 -11.36
N ASP A 8 9.68 -3.74 -12.31
CA ASP A 8 11.14 -3.72 -12.16
C ASP A 8 11.68 -2.28 -12.04
N ILE A 9 11.10 -1.33 -12.78
CA ILE A 9 11.42 0.10 -12.66
C ILE A 9 11.05 0.61 -11.26
N LEU A 10 9.82 0.33 -10.79
CA LEU A 10 9.35 0.80 -9.49
C LEU A 10 10.15 0.20 -8.32
N ILE A 11 10.59 -1.05 -8.42
CA ILE A 11 11.40 -1.71 -7.38
C ILE A 11 12.85 -1.24 -7.40
N GLY A 12 13.39 -0.94 -8.58
CA GLY A 12 14.75 -0.44 -8.77
C GLY A 12 14.94 1.02 -8.36
N MET A 13 13.85 1.76 -8.09
CA MET A 13 13.90 3.13 -7.61
C MET A 13 14.41 3.22 -6.17
N GLU A 14 15.24 4.24 -5.92
CA GLU A 14 15.84 4.45 -4.60
C GLU A 14 14.76 4.62 -3.51
N HIS A 15 14.94 3.90 -2.40
CA HIS A 15 14.10 4.06 -1.20
C HIS A 15 14.60 5.27 -0.43
N THR A 16 14.12 6.43 -0.84
CA THR A 16 14.46 7.69 -0.17
C THR A 16 13.39 8.10 0.82
N ASP A 17 13.79 8.83 1.87
CA ASP A 17 12.85 9.43 2.82
C ASP A 17 11.93 10.46 2.14
N GLU A 18 12.37 11.03 1.01
CA GLU A 18 11.56 11.87 0.13
C GLU A 18 10.41 11.07 -0.48
N ALA A 19 10.65 9.87 -0.99
CA ALA A 19 9.59 9.01 -1.55
C ALA A 19 8.54 8.65 -0.50
N LYS A 20 8.96 8.38 0.75
CA LYS A 20 8.04 8.19 1.87
C LYS A 20 7.21 9.45 2.12
N ARG A 21 7.83 10.62 2.22
CA ARG A 21 7.14 11.89 2.47
C ARG A 21 6.12 12.23 1.39
N GLU A 22 6.49 12.10 0.12
CA GLU A 22 5.59 12.28 -1.02
C GLU A 22 4.37 11.35 -0.95
N MET A 23 4.61 10.07 -0.63
CA MET A 23 3.54 9.08 -0.48
C MET A 23 2.55 9.50 0.63
N ILE A 24 3.06 9.90 1.80
CA ILE A 24 2.22 10.32 2.94
C ILE A 24 1.42 11.56 2.58
N GLN A 25 2.05 12.57 1.98
CA GLN A 25 1.36 13.80 1.59
C GLN A 25 0.24 13.50 0.58
N PHE A 26 0.52 12.67 -0.42
CA PHE A 26 -0.47 12.23 -1.39
C PHE A 26 -1.64 11.50 -0.71
N CYS A 27 -1.37 10.57 0.21
CA CYS A 27 -2.42 9.85 0.94
C CYS A 27 -3.26 10.79 1.81
N ARG A 28 -2.64 11.78 2.48
CA ARG A 28 -3.37 12.78 3.27
C ARG A 28 -4.33 13.59 2.42
N GLN A 29 -3.93 13.98 1.21
CA GLN A 29 -4.79 14.69 0.26
C GLN A 29 -5.95 13.81 -0.25
N GLN A 30 -5.70 12.52 -0.52
CA GLN A 30 -6.75 11.61 -1.00
C GLN A 30 -7.81 11.27 0.06
N TYR A 31 -7.47 11.41 1.34
CA TYR A 31 -8.33 11.05 2.47
C TYR A 31 -8.58 12.23 3.42
N GLU A 32 -8.52 13.47 2.92
CA GLU A 32 -8.62 14.68 3.75
C GLU A 32 -9.93 14.77 4.54
N GLU A 33 -11.02 14.21 3.99
CA GLU A 33 -12.35 14.20 4.60
C GLU A 33 -12.58 12.96 5.50
N ASN A 34 -11.61 12.04 5.60
CA ASN A 34 -11.75 10.80 6.35
C ASN A 34 -10.80 10.75 7.55
N ASP A 35 -11.28 11.24 8.70
CA ASP A 35 -10.54 11.26 9.97
C ASP A 35 -10.00 9.88 10.38
N GLY A 36 -10.72 8.80 10.05
CA GLY A 36 -10.30 7.43 10.36
C GLY A 36 -9.05 7.02 9.58
N GLU A 37 -9.03 7.32 8.29
CA GLU A 37 -7.89 7.05 7.41
C GLU A 37 -6.73 8.01 7.72
N LEU A 38 -7.00 9.28 8.05
CA LEU A 38 -5.95 10.22 8.51
C LEU A 38 -5.23 9.71 9.76
N ARG A 39 -5.95 9.12 10.73
CA ARG A 39 -5.32 8.48 11.89
C ARG A 39 -4.45 7.29 11.49
N CYS A 40 -4.91 6.45 10.57
CA CYS A 40 -4.13 5.33 10.05
C CYS A 40 -2.88 5.81 9.30
N ILE A 41 -2.96 6.92 8.55
CA ILE A 41 -1.81 7.53 7.85
C ILE A 41 -0.79 8.05 8.86
N ASN A 42 -1.23 8.72 9.94
CA ASN A 42 -0.33 9.18 11.00
C ASN A 42 0.34 8.01 11.75
N GLU A 43 -0.42 6.94 12.02
CA GLU A 43 0.11 5.70 12.62
C GLU A 43 1.16 5.07 11.70
N PHE A 44 0.87 4.98 10.41
CA PHE A 44 1.81 4.48 9.41
C PHE A 44 3.07 5.33 9.35
N GLU A 45 2.97 6.66 9.28
CA GLU A 45 4.14 7.54 9.19
C GLU A 45 5.12 7.33 10.35
N ARG A 46 4.60 7.18 11.57
CA ARG A 46 5.39 7.00 12.79
C ARG A 46 5.92 5.57 12.99
N ASP A 47 5.06 4.57 12.79
CA ASP A 47 5.33 3.20 13.24
C ASP A 47 5.71 2.24 12.09
N TYR A 48 5.71 2.72 10.84
CA TYR A 48 6.05 1.90 9.68
C TYR A 48 7.48 1.38 9.73
N ARG A 49 7.61 0.09 9.40
CA ARG A 49 8.88 -0.62 9.21
C ARG A 49 8.74 -1.52 7.97
N PRO A 50 9.79 -1.67 7.15
CA PRO A 50 9.75 -2.56 5.98
C PRO A 50 9.36 -4.01 6.32
N SER A 51 9.73 -4.49 7.51
CA SER A 51 9.35 -5.82 8.01
C SER A 51 7.86 -6.00 8.32
N LYS A 52 7.07 -4.93 8.29
CA LYS A 52 5.61 -4.95 8.50
C LYS A 52 4.83 -4.59 7.23
N ALA A 53 5.45 -4.52 6.06
CA ALA A 53 4.78 -4.12 4.82
C ALA A 53 3.58 -5.01 4.47
N ILE A 54 3.72 -6.34 4.57
CA ILE A 54 2.62 -7.31 4.36
C ILE A 54 1.49 -7.06 5.36
N TRP A 55 1.81 -6.84 6.64
CA TRP A 55 0.78 -6.58 7.66
C TRP A 55 -0.04 -5.34 7.33
N TRP A 56 0.62 -4.25 6.95
CA TRP A 56 -0.04 -3.01 6.50
C TRP A 56 -0.86 -3.20 5.23
N TYR A 57 -0.40 -4.04 4.29
CA TYR A 57 -1.16 -4.38 3.08
C TYR A 57 -2.39 -5.24 3.37
N THR A 58 -2.31 -6.17 4.33
CA THR A 58 -3.43 -7.04 4.69
C THR A 58 -4.46 -6.38 5.61
N ARG A 59 -4.07 -5.32 6.33
CA ARG A 59 -4.97 -4.52 7.16
C ARG A 59 -5.89 -3.72 6.24
N GLU A 60 -7.20 -3.78 6.48
CA GLU A 60 -8.16 -2.93 5.76
C GLU A 60 -7.92 -1.45 6.14
N SER A 61 -7.12 -0.78 5.31
CA SER A 61 -6.65 0.58 5.52
C SER A 61 -6.50 1.30 4.17
N PHE A 62 -6.19 2.60 4.22
CA PHE A 62 -5.91 3.41 3.03
C PHE A 62 -4.96 2.71 2.03
N LEU A 63 -3.91 2.03 2.51
CA LEU A 63 -2.92 1.35 1.65
C LEU A 63 -3.53 0.25 0.82
N TYR A 64 -4.32 -0.64 1.44
CA TYR A 64 -5.00 -1.72 0.72
C TYR A 64 -5.92 -1.15 -0.35
N ARG A 65 -6.69 -0.11 -0.02
CA ARG A 65 -7.67 0.50 -0.93
C ARG A 65 -7.01 1.21 -2.11
N ILE A 66 -6.05 2.10 -1.82
CA ILE A 66 -5.40 2.92 -2.86
C ILE A 66 -4.52 2.08 -3.78
N LEU A 67 -3.80 1.10 -3.23
CA LEU A 67 -2.91 0.24 -4.01
C LEU A 67 -3.71 -0.72 -4.90
N ASN A 68 -4.75 -1.38 -4.38
CA ASN A 68 -5.59 -2.26 -5.21
C ASN A 68 -6.35 -1.49 -6.28
N LYS A 69 -6.83 -0.28 -5.97
CA LYS A 69 -7.46 0.59 -6.97
C LYS A 69 -6.46 0.93 -8.07
N ALA A 70 -5.29 1.46 -7.73
CA ALA A 70 -4.26 1.85 -8.69
C ALA A 70 -3.79 0.67 -9.57
N LEU A 71 -3.63 -0.52 -9.00
CA LEU A 71 -3.30 -1.74 -9.74
C LEU A 71 -4.42 -2.15 -10.71
N ARG A 72 -5.69 -2.04 -10.31
CA ARG A 72 -6.84 -2.41 -11.14
C ARG A 72 -7.01 -1.51 -12.35
N ILE A 73 -6.80 -0.20 -12.19
CA ILE A 73 -6.93 0.78 -13.27
C ILE A 73 -5.59 1.09 -13.98
N GLN A 74 -4.48 0.49 -13.51
CA GLN A 74 -3.12 0.74 -14.01
C GLN A 74 -2.72 2.23 -13.93
N ASP A 75 -3.08 2.90 -12.84
CA ASP A 75 -2.73 4.30 -12.60
C ASP A 75 -1.25 4.41 -12.22
N ILE A 76 -0.42 4.68 -13.22
CA ILE A 76 1.05 4.72 -13.09
C ILE A 76 1.47 5.85 -12.15
N ASP A 77 0.79 7.01 -12.18
CA ASP A 77 1.08 8.14 -11.31
C ASP A 77 0.87 7.77 -9.83
N VAL A 78 -0.23 7.09 -9.52
CA VAL A 78 -0.50 6.61 -8.16
C VAL A 78 0.49 5.53 -7.75
N LEU A 79 0.77 4.56 -8.63
CA LEU A 79 1.77 3.51 -8.35
C LEU A 79 3.16 4.10 -8.10
N TYR A 80 3.54 5.14 -8.84
CA TYR A 80 4.80 5.87 -8.63
C TYR A 80 4.82 6.61 -7.29
N LYS A 81 3.72 7.24 -6.87
CA LYS A 81 3.64 7.86 -5.54
C LYS A 81 3.71 6.82 -4.41
N LEU A 82 3.22 5.61 -4.66
CA LEU A 82 3.27 4.48 -3.72
C LEU A 82 4.57 3.64 -3.85
N ARG A 83 5.54 4.05 -4.68
CA ARG A 83 6.76 3.28 -5.00
C ARG A 83 7.52 2.80 -3.75
N PHE A 84 7.59 3.66 -2.73
CA PHE A 84 8.23 3.36 -1.45
C PHE A 84 7.64 2.10 -0.80
N PHE A 85 6.31 2.04 -0.67
CA PHE A 85 5.63 0.91 -0.05
C PHE A 85 5.59 -0.33 -0.95
N ILE A 86 5.40 -0.14 -2.26
CA ILE A 86 5.34 -1.26 -3.23
C ILE A 86 6.65 -2.04 -3.22
N ALA A 87 7.77 -1.35 -3.16
CA ALA A 87 9.06 -2.01 -3.23
C ALA A 87 9.43 -2.72 -1.93
N ASP A 88 9.08 -2.18 -0.76
CA ASP A 88 9.17 -2.90 0.52
C ASP A 88 8.25 -4.14 0.55
N LEU A 89 7.01 -4.00 0.07
CA LEU A 89 6.05 -5.10 -0.03
C LEU A 89 6.59 -6.19 -0.96
N HIS A 90 7.16 -5.83 -2.10
CA HIS A 90 7.74 -6.78 -3.05
C HIS A 90 8.96 -7.49 -2.46
N LYS A 91 9.87 -6.76 -1.81
CA LYS A 91 11.02 -7.34 -1.09
C LYS A 91 10.56 -8.33 -0.03
N GLN A 92 9.55 -7.98 0.77
CA GLN A 92 9.05 -8.85 1.82
C GLN A 92 8.35 -10.11 1.26
N LEU A 93 7.58 -9.97 0.18
CA LEU A 93 6.97 -11.11 -0.50
C LEU A 93 8.03 -12.04 -1.10
N HIS A 94 9.07 -11.50 -1.73
CA HIS A 94 10.14 -12.31 -2.30
C HIS A 94 11.00 -12.99 -1.23
N ALA A 95 11.30 -12.30 -0.12
CA ALA A 95 12.00 -12.89 1.01
C ALA A 95 11.19 -14.01 1.69
N GLY A 96 9.87 -13.87 1.77
CA GLY A 96 8.97 -14.89 2.33
C GLY A 96 8.82 -16.15 1.48
N VAL A 97 9.05 -16.08 0.16
CA VAL A 97 8.93 -17.25 -0.74
C VAL A 97 10.03 -18.29 -0.50
N SER A 98 11.12 -17.96 0.20
CA SER A 98 12.13 -18.93 0.66
C SER A 98 11.74 -19.70 1.93
N MET A 99 10.61 -19.38 2.58
CA MET A 99 10.09 -20.14 3.71
C MET A 99 8.64 -20.55 3.40
N GLY A 100 8.46 -21.82 3.05
CA GLY A 100 7.20 -22.36 2.54
C GLY A 100 5.98 -22.00 3.40
N SER A 101 4.82 -21.98 2.74
CA SER A 101 3.46 -21.70 3.24
C SER A 101 3.08 -20.23 3.51
N VAL A 102 2.81 -19.46 2.45
CA VAL A 102 1.85 -18.34 2.52
C VAL A 102 0.44 -18.91 2.33
N SER A 103 -0.10 -19.47 3.40
CA SER A 103 -1.54 -19.71 3.55
C SER A 103 -1.94 -19.24 4.94
N ARG A 104 -2.97 -18.38 5.01
CA ARG A 104 -3.63 -17.78 6.20
C ARG A 104 -3.23 -16.36 6.63
N TYR A 105 -3.48 -15.36 5.79
CA TYR A 105 -3.83 -14.01 6.27
C TYR A 105 -5.11 -13.48 5.62
N THR A 106 -6.12 -14.34 5.52
CA THR A 106 -7.51 -13.89 5.43
C THR A 106 -8.21 -14.43 6.66
N GLN A 107 -8.66 -13.53 7.56
CA GLN A 107 -9.93 -13.60 8.30
C GLN A 107 -9.86 -12.91 9.68
N HIS A 108 -10.05 -11.59 9.67
CA HIS A 108 -10.70 -10.73 10.68
C HIS A 108 -10.49 -9.30 10.15
N CYS A 109 -11.49 -8.53 9.70
CA CYS A 109 -12.78 -8.26 10.30
C CYS A 109 -13.82 -7.96 9.20
N SER A 110 -14.88 -8.76 9.12
CA SER A 110 -16.14 -8.31 8.53
C SER A 110 -17.00 -7.78 9.67
N HIS A 111 -17.08 -6.46 9.84
CA HIS A 111 -18.37 -5.82 10.14
C HIS A 111 -18.26 -4.29 10.01
N LYS A 112 -19.12 -3.74 9.14
CA LYS A 112 -19.46 -2.33 8.93
C LYS A 112 -18.48 -1.51 8.08
N LEU A 113 -18.78 -1.44 6.79
CA LEU A 113 -18.90 -0.16 6.10
C LEU A 113 -20.05 -0.29 5.07
N GLU A 114 -21.04 0.56 5.26
CA GLU A 114 -22.25 0.70 4.43
C GLU A 114 -21.90 1.15 3.00
N PRO A 115 -22.78 0.90 2.01
CA PRO A 115 -22.54 1.28 0.63
C PRO A 115 -22.66 2.79 0.46
N PHE A 116 -21.56 3.47 0.12
CA PHE A 116 -21.65 4.79 -0.49
C PHE A 116 -22.04 4.61 -1.96
N SER A 117 -23.31 4.90 -2.23
CA SER A 117 -23.88 5.16 -3.55
C SER A 117 -23.14 6.32 -4.20
N ASN A 118 -22.67 6.12 -5.43
CA ASN A 118 -22.34 7.22 -6.32
C ASN A 118 -23.44 7.27 -7.39
N GLU A 119 -24.26 8.30 -7.29
CA GLU A 119 -24.90 8.94 -8.43
C GLU A 119 -23.93 9.98 -9.02
#